data_AF-A0AAV0QJW7-F1
#
_entry.id   AF-A0AAV0QJW7-F1
#
_cell.length_a   1.000
_cell.length_b   1.000
_cell.length_c   1.000
_cell.angle_alpha   90.00
_cell.angle_beta   90.00
_cell.angle_gamma   90.00
#
_symmetry.space_group_name_H-M   'P 1'
#
loop_
_entity.id
_entity.type
_entity.pdbx_description
1 polymer ?
#
loop_
_entity_poly.entity_id
_entity_poly.type
_entity_poly.pdbx_seq_one_letter_code
_entity_poly.pdbx_strand_id
1 'polypeptide(L)'
;MRTVFVGSWVHCGYHLTTSIVAPPLLSLPFALTLLGWAGGIVSLVVAALVTFYSYNLLSLVLEHQAAMGRRQLRFRDMANQILGHRHINLVSLLLCLAYSACATAASVHIGTSSSSSSQPKEYSLPGDSTQDRLFGIFNAIAIIGTTYGNGIIPEIQATVAAPVKGKMFKGLCICYAVILATFFSVGVSGYWAFGNRADGLVLSNFVDNGRPLVPKWFVLMTNVFTILQLSAVAVEFERWNVQVYLQPTNEVLEGTFGDPTSKQFSVRNVVPRVMSRSLSVVVATVVAAMLPFFGDINALIGAFGFIPLDFILPVVFYNLTFKPSKRSLVFWLNSTIAVVFSAVGAIAAVAAVRQMSLDAKTYRLFANV
;
A
#
# COMPACT_ATOMS: atom_id res chain seq x y z
N MET A 1 32.19 17.48 -7.50
CA MET A 1 30.77 17.86 -7.27
C MET A 1 29.90 16.98 -8.16
N ARG A 2 29.24 15.95 -7.59
CA ARG A 2 28.13 15.29 -8.31
C ARG A 2 26.97 16.29 -8.31
N THR A 3 26.46 16.61 -9.49
CA THR A 3 25.25 17.41 -9.66
C THR A 3 24.13 16.76 -8.85
N VAL A 4 23.78 17.38 -7.72
CA VAL A 4 22.63 16.98 -6.90
C VAL A 4 21.41 17.22 -7.76
N PHE A 5 20.82 16.16 -8.31
CA PHE A 5 19.63 16.29 -9.14
C PHE A 5 18.46 16.72 -8.28
N VAL A 6 17.79 17.76 -8.74
CA VAL A 6 16.76 18.44 -7.97
C VAL A 6 15.40 18.14 -8.62
N GLY A 7 14.57 17.29 -8.00
CA GLY A 7 13.31 16.82 -8.59
C GLY A 7 12.25 17.92 -8.73
N SER A 8 11.54 17.94 -9.87
CA SER A 8 10.39 18.84 -10.09
C SER A 8 9.15 18.37 -9.30
N TRP A 9 8.09 19.18 -9.24
CA TRP A 9 6.83 18.77 -8.61
C TRP A 9 6.13 17.62 -9.35
N VAL A 10 6.32 17.52 -10.68
CA VAL A 10 5.84 16.38 -11.49
C VAL A 10 6.58 15.10 -11.10
N HIS A 11 7.87 15.21 -10.79
CA HIS A 11 8.68 14.11 -10.28
C HIS A 11 8.04 13.51 -9.02
N CYS A 12 7.81 14.38 -8.03
CA CYS A 12 7.11 14.01 -6.80
C CYS A 12 5.76 13.34 -7.07
N GLY A 13 4.95 13.88 -7.99
CA GLY A 13 3.64 13.32 -8.33
C GLY A 13 3.71 11.88 -8.80
N TYR A 14 4.57 11.55 -9.77
CA TYR A 14 4.64 10.17 -10.25
C TYR A 14 5.25 9.21 -9.23
N HIS A 15 6.22 9.65 -8.41
CA HIS A 15 6.80 8.82 -7.35
C HIS A 15 5.78 8.49 -6.26
N LEU A 16 4.96 9.47 -5.89
CA LEU A 16 3.85 9.23 -4.97
C LEU A 16 2.88 8.20 -5.57
N THR A 17 2.55 8.34 -6.86
CA THR A 17 1.66 7.41 -7.55
C THR A 17 2.20 5.99 -7.61
N THR A 18 3.47 5.80 -8.00
CA THR A 18 4.07 4.46 -8.08
C THR A 18 4.16 3.77 -6.72
N SER A 19 4.31 4.56 -5.65
CA SER A 19 4.39 4.05 -4.28
C SER A 19 3.03 3.63 -3.73
N ILE A 20 1.96 4.35 -4.07
CA ILE A 20 0.60 4.07 -3.58
C ILE A 20 -0.15 3.09 -4.49
N VAL A 21 -0.02 3.21 -5.82
CA VAL A 21 -0.66 2.32 -6.80
C VAL A 21 0.12 1.01 -6.88
N ALA A 22 0.00 0.22 -5.82
CA ALA A 22 0.66 -1.06 -5.63
C ALA A 22 -0.36 -2.22 -5.64
N PRO A 23 0.10 -3.47 -5.76
CA PRO A 23 -0.79 -4.63 -5.84
C PRO A 23 -1.83 -4.83 -4.74
N PRO A 24 -1.73 -4.26 -3.51
CA PRO A 24 -2.85 -4.25 -2.58
C PRO A 24 -4.17 -3.76 -3.18
N LEU A 25 -4.14 -2.89 -4.20
CA LEU A 25 -5.36 -2.42 -4.89
C LEU A 25 -6.14 -3.55 -5.58
N LEU A 26 -5.49 -4.66 -5.91
CA LEU A 26 -6.12 -5.85 -6.49
C LEU A 26 -7.02 -6.60 -5.48
N SER A 27 -6.99 -6.21 -4.20
CA SER A 27 -7.90 -6.68 -3.15
C SER A 27 -9.08 -5.75 -2.87
N LEU A 28 -9.18 -4.60 -3.55
CA LEU A 28 -10.32 -3.69 -3.38
C LEU A 28 -11.67 -4.34 -3.71
N PRO A 29 -11.82 -5.18 -4.76
CA PRO A 29 -13.08 -5.88 -5.00
C PRO A 29 -13.52 -6.74 -3.81
N PHE A 30 -12.57 -7.40 -3.14
CA PHE A 30 -12.82 -8.18 -1.92
C PHE A 30 -13.25 -7.29 -0.75
N ALA A 31 -12.62 -6.14 -0.54
CA ALA A 31 -13.07 -5.19 0.48
C ALA A 31 -14.52 -4.71 0.23
N LEU A 32 -14.92 -4.56 -1.04
CA LEU A 32 -16.28 -4.17 -1.41
C LEU A 32 -17.31 -5.29 -1.13
N THR A 33 -16.93 -6.58 -1.14
CA THR A 33 -17.87 -7.67 -0.75
C THR A 33 -18.26 -7.56 0.71
N LEU A 34 -17.31 -7.21 1.57
CA LEU A 34 -17.48 -7.09 3.02
C LEU A 34 -18.27 -5.83 3.44
N LEU A 35 -18.21 -4.77 2.62
CA LEU A 35 -18.89 -3.49 2.90
C LEU A 35 -20.18 -3.28 2.09
N GLY A 36 -20.34 -4.02 0.99
CA GLY A 36 -21.35 -3.76 -0.02
C GLY A 36 -21.08 -2.48 -0.83
N TRP A 37 -21.98 -2.18 -1.78
CA TRP A 37 -21.83 -1.05 -2.69
C TRP A 37 -21.70 0.30 -1.99
N ALA A 38 -22.68 0.65 -1.15
CA ALA A 38 -22.70 1.94 -0.47
C ALA A 38 -21.52 2.09 0.50
N GLY A 39 -21.28 1.07 1.34
CA GLY A 39 -20.18 1.07 2.30
C GLY A 39 -18.82 1.16 1.61
N GLY A 40 -18.60 0.35 0.57
CA GLY A 40 -17.33 0.32 -0.16
C GLY A 40 -17.00 1.65 -0.84
N ILE A 41 -17.96 2.25 -1.54
CA ILE A 41 -17.76 3.56 -2.18
C ILE A 41 -17.49 4.66 -1.14
N VAL A 42 -18.28 4.71 -0.06
CA VAL A 42 -18.06 5.67 1.03
C VAL A 42 -16.70 5.48 1.67
N SER A 43 -16.29 4.25 1.95
CA SER A 43 -14.98 3.95 2.54
C SER A 43 -13.82 4.34 1.62
N LEU A 44 -13.92 4.10 0.30
CA LEU A 44 -12.89 4.56 -0.66
C LEU A 44 -12.77 6.09 -0.69
N VAL A 45 -13.90 6.82 -0.71
CA VAL A 45 -13.90 8.29 -0.70
C VAL A 45 -13.34 8.83 0.62
N VAL A 46 -13.81 8.30 1.76
CA VAL A 46 -13.34 8.74 3.08
C VAL A 46 -11.86 8.44 3.26
N ALA A 47 -11.41 7.26 2.86
CA ALA A 47 -9.99 6.92 2.91
C ALA A 47 -9.17 7.90 2.07
N ALA A 48 -9.57 8.17 0.82
CA ALA A 48 -8.89 9.13 -0.04
C ALA A 48 -8.84 10.55 0.54
N LEU A 49 -9.94 11.04 1.13
CA LEU A 49 -9.98 12.38 1.72
C LEU A 49 -9.08 12.48 2.95
N VAL A 50 -9.14 11.48 3.84
CA VAL A 50 -8.35 11.48 5.07
C VAL A 50 -6.87 11.31 4.76
N THR A 51 -6.48 10.39 3.88
CA THR A 51 -5.07 10.20 3.51
C THR A 51 -4.52 11.39 2.75
N PHE A 52 -5.28 12.01 1.83
CA PHE A 52 -4.86 13.23 1.15
C PHE A 52 -4.60 14.36 2.16
N TYR A 53 -5.52 14.54 3.10
CA TYR A 53 -5.40 15.53 4.16
C TYR A 53 -4.20 15.25 5.06
N SER A 54 -4.07 14.03 5.57
CA SER A 54 -2.96 13.58 6.42
C SER A 54 -1.61 13.78 5.74
N TYR A 55 -1.45 13.36 4.48
CA TYR A 55 -0.21 13.53 3.73
C TYR A 55 0.14 14.99 3.48
N ASN A 56 -0.87 15.83 3.23
CA ASN A 56 -0.66 17.27 3.13
C ASN A 56 -0.18 17.86 4.47
N LEU A 57 -0.79 17.48 5.60
CA LEU A 57 -0.32 17.91 6.93
C LEU A 57 1.10 17.43 7.23
N LEU A 58 1.41 16.16 6.94
CA LEU A 58 2.75 15.62 7.11
C LEU A 58 3.75 16.44 6.30
N SER A 59 3.39 16.82 5.07
CA SER A 59 4.28 17.63 4.24
C SER A 59 4.59 19.00 4.85
N LEU A 60 3.60 19.65 5.46
CA LEU A 60 3.78 20.93 6.16
C LEU A 60 4.68 20.79 7.40
N VAL A 61 4.50 19.70 8.16
CA VAL A 61 5.36 19.39 9.32
C VAL A 61 6.81 19.22 8.85
N LEU A 62 7.04 18.45 7.79
CA LEU A 62 8.37 18.23 7.24
C LEU A 62 9.00 19.51 6.67
N GLU A 63 8.22 20.37 6.02
CA GLU A 63 8.67 21.70 5.58
C GLU A 63 9.09 22.57 6.77
N HIS A 64 8.31 22.58 7.85
CA HIS A 64 8.63 23.34 9.06
C HIS A 64 9.90 22.83 9.76
N GLN A 65 10.07 21.51 9.88
CA GLN A 65 11.31 20.91 10.43
C GLN A 65 12.53 21.23 9.56
N ALA A 66 12.38 21.20 8.23
CA ALA A 66 13.44 21.58 7.31
C ALA A 66 13.83 23.06 7.45
N ALA A 67 12.86 23.95 7.68
CA ALA A 67 13.11 25.38 7.93
C ALA A 67 13.88 25.62 9.24
N MET A 68 13.70 24.76 10.26
CA MET A 68 14.45 24.81 11.52
C MET A 68 15.84 24.15 11.46
N GLY A 69 16.33 23.79 10.27
CA GLY A 69 17.63 23.11 10.10
C GLY A 69 17.62 21.63 10.49
N ARG A 70 16.50 21.10 10.97
CA ARG A 70 16.30 19.66 11.27
C ARG A 70 15.81 18.91 10.03
N ARG A 71 16.45 19.15 8.89
CA ARG A 71 16.15 18.41 7.67
C ARG A 71 16.55 16.96 7.92
N GLN A 72 15.63 16.02 7.76
CA GLN A 72 15.88 14.59 7.93
C GLN A 72 16.81 14.12 6.80
N LEU A 73 18.12 14.30 6.98
CA LEU A 73 19.15 14.09 5.96
C LEU A 73 19.58 12.63 5.85
N ARG A 74 19.45 11.84 6.93
CA ARG A 74 19.91 10.44 7.00
C ARG A 74 19.30 9.57 5.89
N PHE A 75 18.01 9.75 5.62
CA PHE A 75 17.29 9.02 4.59
C PHE A 75 17.30 9.70 3.21
N ARG A 76 17.74 10.96 3.12
CA ARG A 76 17.77 11.70 1.86
C ARG A 76 18.75 11.11 0.87
N ASP A 77 19.94 10.73 1.32
CA ASP A 77 20.99 10.22 0.43
C ASP A 77 20.66 8.82 -0.08
N MET A 78 19.94 8.03 0.73
CA MET A 78 19.32 6.77 0.32
C MET A 78 18.19 7.01 -0.69
N ALA A 79 17.24 7.89 -0.37
CA ALA A 79 16.13 8.25 -1.26
C ALA A 79 16.61 8.83 -2.60
N ASN A 80 17.69 9.61 -2.63
CA ASN A 80 18.26 10.13 -3.88
C ASN A 80 18.91 9.04 -4.75
N GLN A 81 19.48 7.99 -4.15
CA GLN A 81 20.05 6.87 -4.89
C GLN A 81 18.98 5.94 -5.45
N ILE A 82 17.92 5.74 -4.68
CA ILE A 82 16.73 4.93 -5.02
C ILE A 82 15.90 5.67 -6.08
N LEU A 83 15.34 6.82 -5.72
CA LEU A 83 14.40 7.61 -6.54
C LEU A 83 15.08 8.41 -7.67
N GLY A 84 16.41 8.40 -7.76
CA GLY A 84 17.19 9.13 -8.77
C GLY A 84 17.08 8.53 -10.19
N HIS A 85 16.65 7.27 -10.31
CA HIS A 85 16.51 6.59 -11.60
C HIS A 85 15.13 6.83 -12.24
N ARG A 86 15.02 7.96 -12.95
CA ARG A 86 13.79 8.41 -13.65
C ARG A 86 13.16 7.35 -14.55
N HIS A 87 13.97 6.57 -15.25
CA HIS A 87 13.48 5.56 -16.20
C HIS A 87 12.80 4.39 -15.49
N ILE A 88 13.34 3.94 -14.36
CA ILE A 88 12.81 2.80 -13.59
C ILE A 88 11.46 3.20 -12.98
N ASN A 89 11.38 4.38 -12.39
CA ASN A 89 10.15 4.87 -11.79
C ASN A 89 9.07 5.16 -12.83
N LEU A 90 9.44 5.63 -14.03
CA LEU A 90 8.48 5.76 -15.13
C LEU A 90 7.98 4.39 -15.61
N VAL A 91 8.85 3.39 -15.73
CA VAL A 91 8.46 2.02 -16.07
C VAL A 91 7.52 1.44 -15.01
N SER A 92 7.83 1.66 -13.73
CA SER A 92 6.98 1.29 -12.60
C SER A 92 5.59 1.96 -12.70
N LEU A 93 5.53 3.26 -13.04
CA LEU A 93 4.25 3.93 -13.25
C LEU A 93 3.45 3.30 -14.39
N LEU A 94 4.10 2.99 -15.51
CA LEU A 94 3.45 2.40 -16.66
C LEU A 94 2.93 0.99 -16.34
N LEU A 95 3.73 0.18 -15.65
CA LEU A 95 3.34 -1.14 -15.20
C LEU A 95 2.17 -1.07 -14.22
N CYS A 96 2.14 -0.07 -13.33
CA CYS A 96 1.05 0.08 -12.36
C CYS A 96 -0.29 0.42 -12.99
N LEU A 97 -0.25 1.34 -13.96
CA LEU A 97 -1.40 1.68 -14.79
C LEU A 97 -1.82 0.49 -15.67
N ALA A 98 -0.86 -0.23 -16.23
CA ALA A 98 -1.11 -1.37 -17.11
C ALA A 98 -1.81 -2.52 -16.39
N TYR A 99 -1.31 -2.98 -15.24
CA TYR A 99 -2.00 -4.07 -14.52
C TYR A 99 -3.36 -3.64 -14.00
N SER A 100 -3.54 -2.38 -13.57
CA SER A 100 -4.84 -1.84 -13.11
C SER A 100 -5.86 -1.79 -14.25
N ALA A 101 -5.42 -1.33 -15.42
CA ALA A 101 -6.24 -1.33 -16.64
C ALA A 101 -6.57 -2.77 -17.08
N CYS A 102 -5.61 -3.70 -17.01
CA CYS A 102 -5.84 -5.09 -17.35
C CYS A 102 -6.84 -5.76 -16.40
N ALA A 103 -6.70 -5.54 -15.09
CA ALA A 103 -7.63 -6.04 -14.07
C ALA A 103 -9.05 -5.50 -14.31
N THR A 104 -9.18 -4.20 -14.61
CA THR A 104 -10.45 -3.57 -14.94
C THR A 104 -11.05 -4.17 -16.23
N ALA A 105 -10.26 -4.24 -17.30
CA ALA A 105 -10.70 -4.73 -18.60
C ALA A 105 -11.15 -6.20 -18.54
N ALA A 106 -10.40 -7.06 -17.84
CA ALA A 106 -10.79 -8.44 -17.62
C ALA A 106 -12.07 -8.53 -16.79
N SER A 107 -12.19 -7.76 -15.71
CA SER A 107 -13.41 -7.75 -14.89
C SER A 107 -14.63 -7.32 -15.69
N VAL A 108 -14.52 -6.24 -16.47
CA VAL A 108 -15.60 -5.77 -17.35
C VAL A 108 -15.95 -6.82 -18.40
N HIS A 109 -14.95 -7.38 -19.09
CA HIS A 109 -15.16 -8.40 -20.13
C HIS A 109 -15.85 -9.64 -19.55
N ILE A 110 -15.38 -10.15 -18.41
CA ILE A 110 -16.00 -11.30 -17.74
C ILE A 110 -17.43 -10.95 -17.34
N GLY A 111 -17.65 -9.79 -16.72
CA GLY A 111 -18.97 -9.36 -16.27
C GLY A 111 -19.97 -9.09 -17.39
N THR A 112 -19.55 -8.78 -18.63
CA THR A 112 -20.43 -8.60 -19.78
C THR A 112 -20.59 -9.85 -20.65
N SER A 113 -19.64 -10.79 -20.59
CA SER A 113 -19.66 -12.01 -21.40
C SER A 113 -20.81 -12.95 -21.01
N SER A 114 -21.38 -13.66 -21.98
CA SER A 114 -22.47 -14.63 -21.80
C SER A 114 -22.15 -15.80 -20.85
N SER A 115 -20.87 -16.02 -20.56
CA SER A 115 -20.41 -16.96 -19.52
C SER A 115 -20.72 -16.48 -18.10
N SER A 116 -20.95 -15.18 -17.89
CA SER A 116 -21.41 -14.61 -16.60
C SER A 116 -22.92 -14.66 -16.42
N SER A 117 -23.70 -14.71 -17.52
CA SER A 117 -25.16 -14.83 -17.44
C SER A 117 -25.65 -16.21 -16.96
N SER A 118 -24.77 -17.20 -16.84
CA SER A 118 -25.09 -18.51 -16.27
C SER A 118 -24.95 -18.56 -14.74
N GLN A 119 -24.33 -17.55 -14.12
CA GLN A 119 -24.13 -17.52 -12.67
C GLN A 119 -24.71 -16.25 -12.05
N PRO A 120 -25.61 -16.34 -11.06
CA PRO A 120 -26.22 -15.17 -10.44
C PRO A 120 -25.16 -14.27 -9.79
N LYS A 121 -25.23 -12.98 -10.13
CA LYS A 121 -24.44 -11.92 -9.51
C LYS A 121 -25.13 -11.49 -8.23
N GLU A 122 -24.64 -11.98 -7.10
CA GLU A 122 -25.18 -11.65 -5.80
C GLU A 122 -24.31 -10.61 -5.10
N TYR A 123 -24.95 -9.65 -4.43
CA TYR A 123 -24.32 -8.54 -3.71
C TYR A 123 -24.75 -8.50 -2.23
N SER A 124 -25.21 -9.64 -1.69
CA SER A 124 -25.59 -9.80 -0.30
C SER A 124 -24.34 -9.81 0.61
N LEU A 125 -24.37 -9.14 1.76
CA LEU A 125 -23.17 -9.10 2.60
C LEU A 125 -22.82 -10.51 3.11
N PRO A 126 -21.58 -10.99 2.89
CA PRO A 126 -21.14 -12.29 3.39
C PRO A 126 -21.14 -12.31 4.93
N GLY A 127 -21.47 -13.47 5.49
CA GLY A 127 -21.54 -13.71 6.94
C GLY A 127 -22.94 -14.05 7.42
N ASP A 128 -23.06 -15.25 8.01
CA ASP A 128 -24.32 -15.77 8.56
C ASP A 128 -24.70 -15.04 9.85
N SER A 129 -23.71 -14.61 10.63
CA SER A 129 -23.90 -13.92 11.91
C SER A 129 -23.65 -12.40 11.81
N THR A 130 -24.33 -11.62 12.66
CA THR A 130 -24.08 -10.18 12.81
C THR A 130 -22.63 -9.89 13.22
N GLN A 131 -22.03 -10.78 14.01
CA GLN A 131 -20.65 -10.64 14.47
C GLN A 131 -19.66 -10.74 13.29
N ASP A 132 -19.85 -11.70 12.40
CA ASP A 132 -18.98 -11.87 11.22
C ASP A 132 -19.07 -10.67 10.29
N ARG A 133 -20.28 -10.12 10.10
CA ARG A 133 -20.48 -8.89 9.30
C ARG A 133 -19.76 -7.69 9.91
N LEU A 134 -19.84 -7.51 11.23
CA LEU A 134 -19.15 -6.41 11.91
C LEU A 134 -17.63 -6.52 11.77
N PHE A 135 -17.05 -7.71 11.99
CA PHE A 135 -15.61 -7.90 11.78
C PHE A 135 -15.21 -7.73 10.31
N GLY A 136 -16.04 -8.19 9.37
CA GLY A 136 -15.84 -8.00 7.93
C GLY A 136 -15.72 -6.52 7.55
N ILE A 137 -16.56 -5.66 8.12
CA ILE A 137 -16.50 -4.20 7.88
C ILE A 137 -15.14 -3.63 8.30
N PHE A 138 -14.64 -3.96 9.49
CA PHE A 138 -13.33 -3.46 9.95
C PHE A 138 -12.17 -4.07 9.16
N ASN A 139 -12.28 -5.34 8.77
CA ASN A 139 -11.31 -6.00 7.89
C ASN A 139 -11.20 -5.26 6.55
N ALA A 140 -12.33 -4.92 5.95
CA ALA A 140 -12.41 -4.18 4.70
C ALA A 140 -11.83 -2.77 4.80
N ILE A 141 -12.12 -2.04 5.88
CA ILE A 141 -11.54 -0.71 6.12
C ILE A 141 -10.01 -0.81 6.22
N ALA A 142 -9.48 -1.86 6.84
CA ALA A 142 -8.04 -2.06 6.90
C ALA A 142 -7.42 -2.44 5.55
N ILE A 143 -8.08 -3.26 4.73
CA ILE A 143 -7.65 -3.53 3.34
C ILE A 143 -7.59 -2.24 2.52
N ILE A 144 -8.64 -1.40 2.62
CA ILE A 144 -8.66 -0.09 1.99
C ILE A 144 -7.52 0.78 2.54
N GLY A 145 -7.32 0.79 3.86
CA GLY A 145 -6.21 1.49 4.52
C GLY A 145 -4.84 1.10 3.97
N THR A 146 -4.60 -0.19 3.75
CA THR A 146 -3.37 -0.69 3.11
C THR A 146 -3.19 -0.18 1.71
N THR A 147 -4.29 -0.08 0.96
CA THR A 147 -4.24 0.34 -0.43
C THR A 147 -3.90 1.83 -0.57
N TYR A 148 -4.36 2.68 0.36
CA TYR A 148 -4.04 4.12 0.38
C TYR A 148 -2.73 4.46 1.11
N GLY A 149 -2.11 3.48 1.76
CA GLY A 149 -0.94 3.68 2.60
C GLY A 149 0.32 4.08 1.83
N ASN A 150 1.15 4.94 2.43
CA ASN A 150 2.42 5.39 1.87
C ASN A 150 3.44 5.73 2.96
N GLY A 151 4.30 4.76 3.26
CA GLY A 151 5.36 4.90 4.26
C GLY A 151 6.56 5.74 3.83
N ILE A 152 6.65 6.22 2.58
CA ILE A 152 7.86 6.84 2.04
C ILE A 152 7.73 8.34 1.67
N ILE A 153 6.67 8.98 2.17
CA ILE A 153 6.42 10.41 1.95
C ILE A 153 7.56 11.30 2.44
N PRO A 154 8.12 11.10 3.66
CA PRO A 154 9.26 11.88 4.12
C PRO A 154 10.47 11.82 3.17
N GLU A 155 10.73 10.64 2.62
CA GLU A 155 11.82 10.32 1.70
C GLU A 155 11.61 11.03 0.36
N ILE A 156 10.41 10.89 -0.22
CA ILE A 156 10.04 11.57 -1.47
C ILE A 156 10.21 13.08 -1.29
N GLN A 157 9.70 13.66 -0.21
CA GLN A 157 9.79 15.10 0.04
C GLN A 157 11.23 15.56 0.25
N ALA A 158 12.10 14.73 0.82
CA ALA A 158 13.51 15.04 1.00
C ALA A 158 14.26 15.21 -0.34
N THR A 159 13.84 14.51 -1.40
CA THR A 159 14.41 14.59 -2.77
C THR A 159 13.93 15.80 -3.58
N VAL A 160 12.85 16.46 -3.17
CA VAL A 160 12.27 17.59 -3.90
C VAL A 160 13.16 18.83 -3.82
N ALA A 161 13.22 19.55 -4.93
CA ALA A 161 13.89 20.84 -5.04
C ALA A 161 13.45 21.88 -4.04
N ALA A 162 14.41 22.42 -3.28
CA ALA A 162 14.20 23.68 -2.58
C ALA A 162 13.87 24.79 -3.60
N PRO A 163 12.89 25.68 -3.33
CA PRO A 163 11.92 25.62 -2.23
C PRO A 163 10.89 24.49 -2.46
N VAL A 164 10.63 23.69 -1.41
CA VAL A 164 9.66 22.58 -1.44
C VAL A 164 8.21 23.07 -1.38
N LYS A 165 8.02 24.27 -0.80
CA LYS A 165 6.73 24.90 -0.53
C LYS A 165 5.76 24.80 -1.72
N GLY A 166 4.67 24.07 -1.52
CA GLY A 166 3.58 23.90 -2.49
C GLY A 166 3.87 22.94 -3.65
N LYS A 167 5.12 22.48 -3.85
CA LYS A 167 5.45 21.45 -4.86
C LYS A 167 4.90 20.08 -4.44
N MET A 168 4.98 19.77 -3.15
CA MET A 168 4.45 18.52 -2.60
C MET A 168 2.93 18.42 -2.76
N PHE A 169 2.21 19.51 -2.47
CA PHE A 169 0.75 19.57 -2.66
C PHE A 169 0.33 19.32 -4.12
N LYS A 170 1.01 19.96 -5.09
CA LYS A 170 0.73 19.71 -6.51
C LYS A 170 1.01 18.26 -6.92
N GLY A 171 2.07 17.67 -6.37
CA GLY A 171 2.40 16.25 -6.56
C GLY A 171 1.29 15.35 -6.01
N LEU A 172 0.82 15.62 -4.79
CA LEU A 172 -0.31 14.90 -4.18
C LEU A 172 -1.59 15.03 -5.02
N CYS A 173 -1.90 16.20 -5.58
CA CYS A 173 -3.09 16.35 -6.43
C CYS A 173 -3.04 15.45 -7.68
N ILE A 174 -1.89 15.39 -8.38
CA ILE A 174 -1.71 14.49 -9.53
C ILE A 174 -1.83 13.03 -9.08
N CYS A 175 -1.17 12.70 -7.97
CA CYS A 175 -1.18 11.35 -7.42
C CYS A 175 -2.60 10.87 -7.11
N TYR A 176 -3.39 11.68 -6.40
CA TYR A 176 -4.76 11.33 -6.03
C TYR A 176 -5.71 11.30 -7.22
N ALA A 177 -5.48 12.08 -8.27
CA ALA A 177 -6.24 11.93 -9.51
C ALA A 177 -6.04 10.54 -10.13
N VAL A 178 -4.79 10.04 -10.15
CA VAL A 178 -4.49 8.70 -10.67
C VAL A 178 -5.00 7.60 -9.72
N ILE A 179 -4.85 7.77 -8.41
CA ILE A 179 -5.36 6.84 -7.40
C ILE A 179 -6.87 6.70 -7.53
N LEU A 180 -7.62 7.81 -7.57
CA LEU A 180 -9.07 7.75 -7.69
C LEU A 180 -9.48 7.04 -8.98
N ALA A 181 -8.82 7.31 -10.10
CA ALA A 181 -9.10 6.63 -11.36
C ALA A 181 -8.83 5.11 -11.29
N THR A 182 -7.68 4.71 -10.76
CA THR A 182 -7.25 3.29 -10.69
C THR A 182 -7.99 2.48 -9.63
N PHE A 183 -8.20 3.04 -8.45
CA PHE A 183 -8.81 2.31 -7.32
C PHE A 183 -10.31 2.13 -7.54
N PHE A 184 -11.00 3.17 -8.01
CA PHE A 184 -12.41 3.03 -8.37
C PHE A 184 -12.58 2.12 -9.57
N SER A 185 -11.76 2.23 -10.63
CA SER A 185 -11.89 1.34 -11.78
C SER A 185 -11.72 -0.13 -11.39
N VAL A 186 -10.64 -0.49 -10.69
CA VAL A 186 -10.40 -1.88 -10.28
C VAL A 186 -11.42 -2.35 -9.24
N GLY A 187 -11.66 -1.57 -8.18
CA GLY A 187 -12.59 -1.94 -7.11
C GLY A 187 -14.03 -2.12 -7.61
N VAL A 188 -14.56 -1.14 -8.34
CA VAL A 188 -15.95 -1.16 -8.84
C VAL A 188 -16.13 -2.20 -9.93
N SER A 189 -15.23 -2.28 -10.91
CA SER A 189 -15.39 -3.25 -12.01
C SER A 189 -15.25 -4.69 -11.51
N GLY A 190 -14.29 -4.96 -10.61
CA GLY A 190 -14.11 -6.27 -10.00
C GLY A 190 -15.30 -6.68 -9.16
N TYR A 191 -15.78 -5.79 -8.27
CA TYR A 191 -16.95 -6.09 -7.45
C TYR A 191 -18.22 -6.24 -8.29
N TRP A 192 -18.39 -5.41 -9.32
CA TRP A 192 -19.51 -5.55 -10.26
C TRP A 192 -19.48 -6.90 -10.99
N ALA A 193 -18.30 -7.37 -11.40
CA ALA A 193 -18.14 -8.60 -12.16
C ALA A 193 -18.37 -9.86 -11.30
N PHE A 194 -17.80 -9.89 -10.09
CA PHE A 194 -17.77 -11.10 -9.25
C PHE A 194 -18.74 -11.08 -8.06
N GLY A 195 -19.27 -9.91 -7.70
CA GLY A 195 -20.14 -9.74 -6.52
C GLY A 195 -19.49 -10.29 -5.26
N ASN A 196 -20.26 -11.02 -4.46
CA ASN A 196 -19.80 -11.65 -3.21
C ASN A 196 -18.69 -12.70 -3.37
N ARG A 197 -18.38 -13.11 -4.60
CA ARG A 197 -17.38 -14.12 -4.90
C ARG A 197 -16.04 -13.53 -5.31
N ALA A 198 -15.87 -12.21 -5.22
CA ALA A 198 -14.56 -11.61 -5.41
C ALA A 198 -13.59 -12.15 -4.36
N ASP A 199 -12.51 -12.78 -4.81
CA ASP A 199 -11.45 -13.33 -3.95
C ASP A 199 -10.56 -12.19 -3.46
N GLY A 200 -9.82 -12.46 -2.37
CA GLY A 200 -8.84 -11.53 -1.80
C GLY A 200 -7.88 -10.95 -2.83
N LEU A 201 -7.55 -11.71 -3.89
CA LEU A 201 -6.84 -11.23 -5.08
C LEU A 201 -7.74 -11.39 -6.32
N VAL A 202 -8.17 -10.29 -6.93
CA VAL A 202 -9.09 -10.33 -8.09
C VAL A 202 -8.52 -11.09 -9.30
N LEU A 203 -7.19 -11.20 -9.43
CA LEU A 203 -6.55 -11.97 -10.50
C LEU A 203 -6.87 -13.47 -10.39
N SER A 204 -7.11 -13.97 -9.17
CA SER A 204 -7.53 -15.36 -8.94
C SER A 204 -8.90 -15.64 -9.55
N ASN A 205 -9.82 -14.66 -9.49
CA ASN A 205 -11.15 -14.79 -10.10
C ASN A 205 -11.14 -14.87 -11.63
N PHE A 206 -10.02 -14.53 -12.29
CA PHE A 206 -9.91 -14.68 -13.76
C PHE A 206 -9.72 -16.14 -14.19
N VAL A 207 -9.48 -17.05 -13.25
CA VAL A 207 -9.30 -18.48 -13.51
C VAL A 207 -10.29 -19.27 -12.66
N ASP A 208 -11.30 -19.87 -13.30
CA ASP A 208 -12.30 -20.70 -12.64
C ASP A 208 -11.95 -22.19 -12.87
N ASN A 209 -11.66 -22.94 -11.80
CA ASN A 209 -11.34 -24.37 -11.86
C ASN A 209 -10.24 -24.74 -12.89
N GLY A 210 -9.19 -23.91 -12.99
CA GLY A 210 -8.09 -24.09 -13.94
C GLY A 210 -8.40 -23.66 -15.38
N ARG A 211 -9.62 -23.17 -15.65
CA ARG A 211 -10.01 -22.61 -16.94
C ARG A 211 -10.02 -21.08 -16.86
N PRO A 212 -9.18 -20.39 -17.64
CA PRO A 212 -9.16 -18.93 -17.62
C PRO A 212 -10.41 -18.39 -18.33
N LEU A 213 -11.10 -17.44 -17.69
CA LEU A 213 -12.30 -16.76 -18.21
C LEU A 213 -11.96 -15.69 -19.27
N VAL A 214 -10.68 -15.36 -19.38
CA VAL A 214 -10.08 -14.48 -20.39
C VAL A 214 -8.93 -15.23 -21.08
N PRO A 215 -8.43 -14.78 -22.25
CA PRO A 215 -7.33 -15.46 -22.94
C PRO A 215 -6.12 -15.73 -22.03
N LYS A 216 -5.53 -16.94 -22.11
CA LYS A 216 -4.37 -17.35 -21.28
C LYS A 216 -3.22 -16.34 -21.30
N TRP A 217 -2.91 -15.81 -22.48
CA TRP A 217 -1.85 -14.82 -22.64
C TRP A 217 -2.14 -13.54 -21.85
N PHE A 218 -3.41 -13.15 -21.70
CA PHE A 218 -3.82 -11.95 -20.99
C PHE A 218 -3.65 -12.12 -19.47
N VAL A 219 -4.06 -13.29 -18.94
CA VAL A 219 -3.82 -13.64 -17.53
C VAL A 219 -2.33 -13.65 -17.22
N LEU A 220 -1.53 -14.31 -18.08
CA LEU A 220 -0.07 -14.36 -17.93
C LEU A 220 0.54 -12.96 -17.97
N MET A 221 0.17 -12.14 -18.96
CA MET A 221 0.67 -10.77 -19.10
C MET A 221 0.33 -9.91 -17.87
N THR A 222 -0.89 -10.00 -17.35
CA THR A 222 -1.33 -9.23 -16.18
C THR A 222 -0.54 -9.63 -14.93
N ASN A 223 -0.31 -10.93 -14.74
CA ASN A 223 0.54 -11.43 -13.66
C ASN A 223 1.99 -10.98 -13.82
N VAL A 224 2.53 -11.05 -15.04
CA VAL A 224 3.88 -10.56 -15.35
C VAL A 224 3.99 -9.06 -15.07
N PHE A 225 3.03 -8.22 -15.45
CA PHE A 225 3.05 -6.80 -15.11
C PHE A 225 2.96 -6.55 -13.60
N THR A 226 2.17 -7.33 -12.88
CA THR A 226 2.06 -7.23 -11.42
C THR A 226 3.38 -7.62 -10.75
N ILE A 227 3.98 -8.74 -11.17
CA ILE A 227 5.29 -9.20 -10.69
C ILE A 227 6.38 -8.22 -11.08
N LEU A 228 6.38 -7.71 -12.31
CA LEU A 228 7.34 -6.70 -12.77
C LEU A 228 7.17 -5.36 -12.08
N GLN A 229 5.97 -5.01 -11.62
CA GLN A 229 5.77 -3.83 -10.79
C GLN A 229 6.33 -4.03 -9.40
N LEU A 230 5.97 -5.15 -8.75
CA LEU A 230 6.51 -5.52 -7.44
C LEU A 230 8.02 -5.61 -7.51
N SER A 231 8.52 -6.21 -8.58
CA SER A 231 9.93 -6.28 -8.86
C SER A 231 10.43 -4.89 -9.16
N ALA A 232 9.87 -4.01 -9.98
CA ALA A 232 10.42 -2.64 -10.16
C ALA A 232 10.57 -1.87 -8.84
N VAL A 233 9.58 -1.96 -7.94
CA VAL A 233 9.65 -1.45 -6.56
C VAL A 233 10.69 -2.20 -5.70
N ALA A 234 10.93 -3.48 -5.99
CA ALA A 234 11.91 -4.36 -5.36
C ALA A 234 13.19 -4.65 -6.20
N VAL A 235 13.46 -3.95 -7.32
CA VAL A 235 14.45 -4.19 -8.41
C VAL A 235 15.09 -2.86 -8.83
N GLU A 236 14.75 -1.74 -8.19
CA GLU A 236 15.75 -0.72 -7.80
C GLU A 236 16.98 -1.28 -7.02
N PHE A 237 17.22 -2.60 -7.06
CA PHE A 237 17.64 -3.45 -5.96
C PHE A 237 18.57 -4.57 -6.43
N GLU A 238 18.51 -4.96 -7.72
CA GLU A 238 19.47 -5.93 -8.28
C GLU A 238 20.86 -5.26 -8.45
N ARG A 239 20.91 -3.93 -8.61
CA ARG A 239 22.17 -3.16 -8.65
C ARG A 239 22.50 -2.39 -7.38
N TRP A 240 21.56 -2.18 -6.46
CA TRP A 240 21.78 -1.49 -5.18
C TRP A 240 20.88 -2.04 -4.08
N ASN A 241 21.42 -2.92 -3.22
CA ASN A 241 20.95 -3.22 -1.86
C ASN A 241 19.47 -2.96 -1.53
N VAL A 242 18.62 -3.90 -1.93
CA VAL A 242 17.69 -4.56 -1.02
C VAL A 242 16.84 -3.67 -0.09
N GLN A 243 15.67 -3.27 -0.60
CA GLN A 243 14.35 -3.12 0.03
C GLN A 243 13.97 -1.72 0.48
N VAL A 244 13.31 -0.91 -0.36
CA VAL A 244 12.72 0.36 0.10
C VAL A 244 11.88 0.18 1.38
N TYR A 245 11.11 -0.91 1.49
CA TYR A 245 10.27 -1.20 2.66
C TYR A 245 11.00 -1.86 3.85
N LEU A 246 12.01 -2.71 3.62
CA LEU A 246 12.78 -3.33 4.71
C LEU A 246 14.06 -2.55 5.04
N GLN A 247 14.41 -1.50 4.30
CA GLN A 247 15.58 -0.66 4.54
C GLN A 247 15.58 -0.08 5.94
N PRO A 248 14.48 0.51 6.43
CA PRO A 248 14.41 0.98 7.81
C PRO A 248 14.70 -0.15 8.82
N THR A 249 14.15 -1.35 8.58
CA THR A 249 14.39 -2.52 9.42
C THR A 249 15.85 -2.98 9.35
N ASN A 250 16.41 -3.06 8.14
CA ASN A 250 17.78 -3.47 7.88
C ASN A 250 18.78 -2.47 8.48
N GLU A 251 18.51 -1.17 8.43
CA GLU A 251 19.33 -0.15 9.08
C GLU A 251 19.32 -0.29 10.59
N VAL A 252 18.15 -0.53 11.20
CA VAL A 252 18.05 -0.78 12.64
C VAL A 252 18.79 -2.06 13.03
N LEU A 253 18.63 -3.13 12.25
CA LEU A 253 19.35 -4.40 12.45
C LEU A 253 20.86 -4.21 12.29
N GLU A 254 21.32 -3.52 11.24
CA GLU A 254 22.73 -3.22 11.02
C GLU A 254 23.30 -2.28 12.09
N GLY A 255 22.52 -1.33 12.60
CA GLY A 255 22.93 -0.48 13.72
C GLY A 255 23.02 -1.24 15.05
N THR A 256 22.24 -2.33 15.20
CA THR A 256 22.22 -3.14 16.42
C THR A 256 23.32 -4.22 16.41
N PHE A 257 23.53 -4.87 15.27
CA PHE A 257 24.47 -5.99 15.11
C PHE A 257 25.82 -5.60 14.51
N GLY A 258 25.91 -4.43 13.87
CA GLY A 258 27.14 -3.93 13.26
C GLY A 258 28.06 -3.25 14.26
N ASP A 259 29.37 -3.44 14.07
CA ASP A 259 30.39 -2.71 14.82
C ASP A 259 30.72 -1.39 14.10
N PRO A 260 30.40 -0.22 14.68
CA PRO A 260 30.66 1.08 14.06
C PRO A 260 32.14 1.42 13.95
N THR A 261 33.02 0.69 14.66
CA THR A 261 34.47 0.88 14.61
C THR A 261 35.14 0.08 13.49
N SER A 262 34.42 -0.87 12.90
CA SER A 262 34.92 -1.74 11.83
C SER A 262 34.52 -1.22 10.45
N LYS A 263 35.33 -1.50 9.43
CA LYS A 263 35.04 -1.08 8.05
C LYS A 263 33.70 -1.65 7.58
N GLN A 264 32.95 -0.90 6.77
CA GLN A 264 31.62 -1.27 6.25
C GLN A 264 31.58 -2.65 5.54
N PHE A 265 32.69 -3.05 4.90
CA PHE A 265 32.85 -4.32 4.20
C PHE A 265 33.71 -5.34 4.98
N SER A 266 33.95 -5.10 6.27
CA SER A 266 34.61 -6.08 7.12
C SER A 266 33.73 -7.31 7.31
N VAL A 267 34.33 -8.50 7.35
CA VAL A 267 33.63 -9.78 7.57
C VAL A 267 32.71 -9.71 8.80
N ARG A 268 33.15 -9.00 9.85
CA ARG A 268 32.37 -8.77 11.08
C ARG A 268 31.03 -8.04 10.85
N ASN A 269 30.96 -7.14 9.87
CA ASN A 269 29.75 -6.37 9.55
C ASN A 269 28.98 -7.00 8.36
N VAL A 270 29.67 -7.68 7.45
CA VAL A 270 29.07 -8.34 6.30
C VAL A 270 28.30 -9.60 6.70
N VAL A 271 28.84 -10.42 7.59
CA VAL A 271 28.20 -11.69 7.99
C VAL A 271 26.84 -11.45 8.67
N PRO A 272 26.70 -10.58 9.70
CA PRO A 272 25.40 -10.29 10.30
C PRO A 272 24.42 -9.63 9.32
N ARG A 273 24.92 -8.77 8.41
CA ARG A 273 24.10 -8.16 7.35
C ARG A 273 23.51 -9.20 6.41
N VAL A 274 24.34 -10.13 5.91
CA VAL A 274 23.86 -11.20 5.02
C VAL A 274 22.89 -12.11 5.76
N MET A 275 23.23 -12.53 6.98
CA MET A 275 22.35 -13.41 7.76
C MET A 275 20.99 -12.77 8.06
N SER A 276 20.96 -11.53 8.56
CA SER A 276 19.70 -10.83 8.90
C SER A 276 18.81 -10.62 7.67
N ARG A 277 19.39 -10.27 6.52
CA ARG A 277 18.66 -10.09 5.26
C ARG A 277 18.15 -11.41 4.70
N SER A 278 19.00 -12.43 4.63
CA SER A 278 18.60 -13.76 4.17
C SER A 278 17.51 -14.36 5.07
N LEU A 279 17.65 -14.23 6.40
CA LEU A 279 16.64 -14.69 7.35
C LEU A 279 15.31 -13.98 7.14
N SER A 280 15.32 -12.66 6.94
CA SER A 280 14.10 -11.88 6.69
C SER A 280 13.38 -12.33 5.41
N VAL A 281 14.12 -12.61 4.33
CA VAL A 281 13.56 -13.13 3.07
C VAL A 281 13.02 -14.55 3.22
N VAL A 282 13.73 -15.42 3.95
CA VAL A 282 13.28 -16.79 4.22
C VAL A 282 12.00 -16.77 5.04
N VAL A 283 11.94 -15.99 6.12
CA VAL A 283 10.74 -15.85 6.96
C VAL A 283 9.57 -15.31 6.14
N ALA A 284 9.77 -14.25 5.34
CA ALA A 284 8.72 -13.70 4.49
C ALA A 284 8.21 -14.72 3.46
N THR A 285 9.11 -15.46 2.81
CA THR A 285 8.76 -16.51 1.83
C THR A 285 8.00 -17.66 2.49
N VAL A 286 8.44 -18.09 3.67
CA VAL A 286 7.77 -19.15 4.45
C VAL A 286 6.37 -18.71 4.86
N VAL A 287 6.21 -17.49 5.39
CA VAL A 287 4.90 -16.95 5.76
C VAL A 287 3.98 -16.85 4.53
N ALA A 288 4.49 -16.36 3.40
CA ALA A 288 3.73 -16.28 2.15
C ALA A 288 3.31 -17.66 1.61
N ALA A 289 4.16 -18.67 1.76
CA ALA A 289 3.85 -20.05 1.37
C ALA A 289 2.85 -20.72 2.33
N MET A 290 2.87 -20.37 3.63
CA MET A 290 1.98 -20.94 4.64
C MET A 290 0.58 -20.30 4.65
N LEU A 291 0.49 -19.01 4.34
CA LEU A 291 -0.74 -18.21 4.44
C LEU A 291 -1.01 -17.46 3.13
N PRO A 292 -1.54 -18.12 2.08
CA PRO A 292 -1.79 -17.49 0.79
C PRO A 292 -3.07 -16.60 0.78
N PHE A 293 -3.42 -16.00 1.92
CA PHE A 293 -4.61 -15.18 2.10
C PHE A 293 -4.30 -13.70 1.83
N PHE A 294 -4.23 -13.32 0.54
CA PHE A 294 -3.81 -11.97 0.15
C PHE A 294 -4.67 -10.87 0.78
N GLY A 295 -5.99 -11.06 0.84
CA GLY A 295 -6.93 -10.11 1.45
C GLY A 295 -6.68 -9.93 2.95
N ASP A 296 -6.50 -11.01 3.69
CA ASP A 296 -6.32 -10.97 5.15
C ASP A 296 -4.95 -10.46 5.56
N ILE A 297 -3.91 -10.78 4.77
CA ILE A 297 -2.59 -10.17 4.94
C ILE A 297 -2.68 -8.66 4.70
N ASN A 298 -3.38 -8.21 3.66
CA ASN A 298 -3.58 -6.78 3.43
C ASN A 298 -4.35 -6.14 4.59
N ALA A 299 -5.37 -6.79 5.14
CA ALA A 299 -6.07 -6.26 6.30
C ALA A 299 -5.15 -6.13 7.53
N LEU A 300 -4.31 -7.14 7.78
CA LEU A 300 -3.35 -7.12 8.88
C LEU A 300 -2.32 -5.99 8.73
N ILE A 301 -1.74 -5.84 7.54
CA ILE A 301 -0.78 -4.77 7.22
C ILE A 301 -1.44 -3.39 7.40
N GLY A 302 -2.72 -3.26 7.05
CA GLY A 302 -3.45 -2.01 7.16
C GLY A 302 -3.73 -1.63 8.60
N ALA A 303 -4.19 -2.61 9.40
CA ALA A 303 -4.51 -2.39 10.79
C ALA A 303 -3.29 -2.03 11.64
N PHE A 304 -2.17 -2.74 11.47
CA PHE A 304 -0.96 -2.53 12.27
C PHE A 304 0.02 -1.50 11.69
N GLY A 305 0.11 -1.42 10.37
CA GLY A 305 1.05 -0.55 9.66
C GLY A 305 0.41 0.75 9.24
N PHE A 306 -0.38 0.71 8.17
CA PHE A 306 -0.78 1.93 7.46
C PHE A 306 -1.81 2.79 8.19
N ILE A 307 -2.78 2.23 8.91
CA ILE A 307 -3.74 3.05 9.69
C ILE A 307 -3.00 3.91 10.72
N PRO A 308 -2.15 3.36 11.60
CA PRO A 308 -1.35 4.18 12.50
C PRO A 308 -0.44 5.18 11.78
N LEU A 309 0.32 4.71 10.78
CA LEU A 309 1.37 5.51 10.15
C LEU A 309 0.82 6.64 9.26
N ASP A 310 -0.27 6.42 8.55
CA ASP A 310 -0.74 7.32 7.50
C ASP A 310 -2.03 8.07 7.85
N PHE A 311 -2.88 7.50 8.71
CA PHE A 311 -4.10 8.15 9.14
C PHE A 311 -3.91 8.91 10.46
N ILE A 312 -3.16 8.33 11.41
CA ILE A 312 -3.07 8.84 12.79
C ILE A 312 -1.84 9.72 12.99
N LEU A 313 -0.63 9.22 12.68
CA LEU A 313 0.60 9.96 12.97
C LEU A 313 0.66 11.35 12.31
N PRO A 314 0.23 11.57 11.05
CA PRO A 314 0.32 12.88 10.43
C PRO A 314 -0.48 13.96 11.15
N VAL A 315 -1.72 13.66 11.54
CA VAL A 315 -2.59 14.60 12.27
C VAL A 315 -2.06 14.87 13.68
N VAL A 316 -1.47 13.86 14.33
CA VAL A 316 -0.82 14.01 15.64
C VAL A 316 0.43 14.87 15.54
N PHE A 317 1.33 14.59 14.59
CA PHE A 317 2.55 15.36 14.36
C PHE A 317 2.25 16.81 14.01
N TYR A 318 1.21 17.07 13.22
CA TYR A 318 0.77 18.42 12.93
C TYR A 318 0.35 19.16 14.20
N ASN A 319 -0.50 18.55 15.03
CA ASN A 319 -0.95 19.15 16.28
C ASN A 319 0.20 19.40 17.26
N LEU A 320 1.18 18.49 17.34
CA LEU A 320 2.36 18.65 18.19
C LEU A 320 3.32 19.74 17.69
N THR A 321 3.47 19.87 16.36
CA THR A 321 4.41 20.81 15.73
C THR A 321 3.86 22.24 15.74
N PHE A 322 2.64 22.43 15.26
CA PHE A 322 2.06 23.77 15.08
C PHE A 322 1.21 24.25 16.25
N LYS A 323 0.83 23.35 17.17
CA LYS A 323 0.00 23.65 18.35
C LYS A 323 -1.20 24.55 18.02
N PRO A 324 -2.07 24.14 17.09
CA PRO A 324 -3.23 24.95 16.71
C PRO A 324 -4.12 25.22 17.93
N SER A 325 -4.76 26.39 17.96
CA SER A 325 -5.67 26.75 19.04
C SER A 325 -6.75 25.67 19.25
N LYS A 326 -7.09 25.36 20.50
CA LYS A 326 -8.16 24.40 20.86
C LYS A 326 -9.56 24.82 20.38
N ARG A 327 -9.71 26.07 19.94
CA ARG A 327 -10.94 26.59 19.30
C ARG A 327 -10.94 26.43 17.78
N SER A 328 -9.81 26.05 17.18
CA SER A 328 -9.69 25.87 15.73
C SER A 328 -10.37 24.59 15.28
N LEU A 329 -11.09 24.66 14.16
CA LEU A 329 -11.67 23.50 13.48
C LEU A 329 -10.59 22.47 13.11
N VAL A 330 -9.37 22.92 12.78
CA VAL A 330 -8.25 22.04 12.44
C VAL A 330 -7.85 21.14 13.62
N PHE A 331 -7.86 21.68 14.84
CA PHE A 331 -7.53 20.90 16.03
C PHE A 331 -8.56 19.79 16.25
N TRP A 332 -9.85 20.13 16.18
CA TRP A 332 -10.94 19.16 16.36
C TRP A 332 -10.99 18.12 15.25
N LEU A 333 -10.77 18.51 14.01
CA LEU A 333 -10.71 17.58 12.88
C LEU A 333 -9.56 16.58 13.05
N ASN A 334 -8.35 17.07 13.36
CA ASN A 334 -7.18 16.23 13.60
C ASN A 334 -7.38 15.28 14.78
N SER A 335 -7.93 15.78 15.89
CA SER A 335 -8.24 14.96 17.06
C SER A 335 -9.30 13.90 16.75
N THR A 336 -10.32 14.23 15.96
CA THR A 336 -11.36 13.28 15.56
C THR A 336 -10.77 12.17 14.68
N ILE A 337 -9.97 12.52 13.67
CA ILE A 337 -9.28 11.55 12.82
C ILE A 337 -8.41 10.62 13.69
N ALA A 338 -7.59 11.19 14.57
CA ALA A 338 -6.71 10.41 15.44
C ALA A 338 -7.49 9.43 16.32
N VAL A 339 -8.57 9.85 16.97
CA VAL A 339 -9.37 8.99 17.85
C VAL A 339 -10.14 7.93 17.08
N VAL A 340 -10.84 8.32 16.00
CA VAL A 340 -11.65 7.40 15.18
C VAL A 340 -10.76 6.34 14.55
N PHE A 341 -9.67 6.72 13.88
CA PHE A 341 -8.79 5.75 13.23
C PHE A 341 -7.96 4.93 14.22
N SER A 342 -7.71 5.42 15.45
CA SER A 342 -7.13 4.59 16.53
C SER A 342 -8.10 3.48 16.94
N ALA A 343 -9.38 3.81 17.14
CA ALA A 343 -10.40 2.83 17.50
C ALA A 343 -10.62 1.83 16.35
N VAL A 344 -10.76 2.32 15.11
CA VAL A 344 -10.89 1.48 13.91
C VAL A 344 -9.67 0.59 13.75
N GLY A 345 -8.44 1.10 13.88
CA GLY A 345 -7.21 0.32 13.76
C GLY A 345 -7.12 -0.80 14.81
N ALA A 346 -7.48 -0.50 16.07
CA ALA A 346 -7.48 -1.50 17.14
C ALA A 346 -8.52 -2.62 16.88
N ILE A 347 -9.74 -2.25 16.47
CA ILE A 347 -10.79 -3.24 16.17
C ILE A 347 -10.42 -4.03 14.91
N ALA A 348 -9.90 -3.38 13.88
CA ALA A 348 -9.48 -4.02 12.65
C ALA A 348 -8.29 -4.97 12.86
N ALA A 349 -7.39 -4.68 13.79
CA ALA A 349 -6.32 -5.61 14.17
C ALA A 349 -6.89 -6.90 14.76
N VAL A 350 -7.88 -6.79 15.66
CA VAL A 350 -8.59 -7.97 16.20
C VAL A 350 -9.35 -8.70 15.09
N ALA A 351 -10.00 -7.96 14.19
CA ALA A 351 -10.75 -8.51 13.05
C ALA A 351 -9.84 -9.31 12.11
N ALA A 352 -8.70 -8.74 11.70
CA ALA A 352 -7.76 -9.36 10.78
C ALA A 352 -7.13 -10.63 11.39
N VAL A 353 -6.73 -10.60 12.66
CA VAL A 353 -6.20 -11.78 13.34
C VAL A 353 -7.27 -12.87 13.50
N ARG A 354 -8.51 -12.49 13.81
CA ARG A 354 -9.64 -13.43 13.86
C ARG A 354 -9.88 -14.07 12.50
N GLN A 355 -9.97 -13.26 11.44
CA GLN A 355 -10.25 -13.73 10.08
C GLN A 355 -9.16 -14.70 9.62
N MET A 356 -7.89 -14.30 9.75
CA MET A 356 -6.74 -15.14 9.42
C MET A 356 -6.72 -16.46 10.22
N SER A 357 -7.17 -16.45 11.48
CA SER A 357 -7.29 -17.67 12.29
C SER A 357 -8.44 -18.58 11.82
N LEU A 358 -9.54 -18.02 11.33
CA LEU A 358 -10.64 -18.79 10.76
C LEU A 358 -10.23 -19.44 9.45
N ASP A 359 -9.58 -18.68 8.56
CA ASP A 359 -9.14 -19.18 7.26
C ASP A 359 -7.99 -20.21 7.39
N ALA A 360 -7.13 -20.06 8.41
CA ALA A 360 -6.10 -21.05 8.72
C ALA A 360 -6.68 -22.39 9.22
N LYS A 361 -7.90 -22.45 9.75
CA LYS A 361 -8.53 -23.71 10.20
C LYS A 361 -9.07 -24.54 9.03
N THR A 362 -9.52 -23.88 7.97
CA THR A 362 -10.03 -24.52 6.76
C THR A 362 -8.92 -24.87 5.77
N TYR A 363 -7.78 -24.18 5.85
CA TYR A 363 -6.63 -24.44 4.99
C TYR A 363 -5.77 -25.59 5.50
N ARG A 364 -5.40 -26.52 4.60
CA ARG A 364 -4.35 -27.50 4.86
C ARG A 364 -3.02 -26.94 4.39
N LEU A 365 -2.05 -26.84 5.31
CA LEU A 365 -0.67 -26.45 5.00
C LEU A 365 -0.16 -27.26 3.79
N PHE A 366 0.32 -26.56 2.76
CA PHE A 366 0.81 -27.13 1.51
C PHE A 366 -0.23 -27.90 0.66
N ALA A 367 -1.53 -27.62 0.77
CA ALA A 367 -2.56 -28.30 -0.03
C ALA A 367 -2.35 -28.25 -1.56
N ASN A 368 -1.56 -27.30 -2.05
CA ASN A 368 -1.27 -27.06 -3.47
C ASN A 368 0.22 -27.27 -3.83
N VAL A 369 1.01 -27.91 -2.97
CA VAL A 369 2.38 -28.38 -3.26
C VAL A 369 2.37 -29.90 -3.25
#